data_AF-A0A0L6XVP8-F1
#
_entry.id   AF-A0A0L6XVP8-F1
#
_cell.length_a   1.000
_cell.length_b   1.000
_cell.length_c   1.000
_cell.angle_alpha   90.00
_cell.angle_beta   90.00
_cell.angle_gamma   90.00
#
_symmetry.space_group_name_H-M   'P 1'
#
loop_
_entity.id
_entity.type
_entity.pdbx_description
1 polymer ?
#
loop_
_entity_poly.entity_id
_entity_poly.type
_entity_poly.pdbx_seq_one_letter_code
_entity_poly.pdbx_strand_id
1 'polypeptide(L)'
;MGLEMIIGLVLAALAAIAGAFGLGKSRGTRIAETKADQQRTEERAAAIEAVAKRRVETIKGARDVQQTVNHLSDDDVDHELRESYTRKA
;
A
#
# COMPACT_ATOMS: atom_id res chain seq x y z
N MET A 1 15.81 -61.67 -20.00
CA MET A 1 14.96 -61.19 -18.89
C MET A 1 15.70 -60.46 -17.76
N GLY A 2 17.03 -60.46 -17.66
CA GLY A 2 17.75 -59.78 -16.56
C GLY A 2 18.10 -58.32 -16.86
N LEU A 3 18.73 -58.07 -18.01
CA LEU A 3 19.29 -56.75 -18.33
C LEU A 3 18.23 -55.67 -18.61
N GLU A 4 17.17 -56.04 -19.33
CA GLU A 4 16.06 -55.13 -19.66
C GLU A 4 15.28 -54.69 -18.40
N MET A 5 15.11 -55.60 -17.44
CA MET A 5 14.50 -55.30 -16.13
C MET A 5 15.37 -54.34 -15.31
N ILE A 6 16.70 -54.49 -15.37
CA ILE A 6 17.64 -53.59 -14.69
C ILE A 6 17.60 -52.20 -15.31
N ILE A 7 17.63 -52.10 -16.65
CA ILE A 7 17.54 -50.82 -17.37
C ILE A 7 16.20 -50.13 -17.09
N GLY A 8 15.10 -50.90 -17.09
CA GLY A 8 13.77 -50.39 -16.74
C GLY A 8 13.71 -49.82 -15.32
N LEU A 9 14.33 -50.48 -14.34
CA LEU A 9 14.39 -49.96 -12.97
C LEU A 9 15.23 -48.68 -12.85
N VAL A 10 16.36 -48.59 -13.56
CA VAL A 10 17.21 -47.39 -13.54
C VAL A 10 16.46 -46.21 -14.15
N LEU A 11 15.78 -46.40 -15.28
CA LEU A 11 14.97 -45.35 -15.90
C LEU A 11 13.80 -44.92 -15.02
N ALA A 12 13.12 -45.85 -14.37
CA ALA A 12 12.02 -45.55 -13.44
C ALA A 12 12.51 -44.74 -12.23
N ALA A 13 13.68 -45.08 -11.67
CA ALA A 13 14.27 -44.34 -10.56
C ALA A 13 14.62 -42.90 -10.95
N LEU A 14 15.21 -42.69 -12.13
CA LEU A 14 15.54 -41.35 -12.63
C LEU A 14 14.29 -40.51 -12.90
N ALA A 15 13.24 -41.11 -13.47
CA ALA A 15 11.96 -40.44 -13.69
C ALA A 15 11.29 -40.03 -12.38
N ALA A 16 11.36 -40.88 -11.34
CA ALA A 16 10.82 -40.55 -10.02
C ALA A 16 11.55 -39.38 -9.36
N ILE A 17 12.89 -39.34 -9.46
CA ILE A 17 13.71 -38.24 -8.94
C ILE A 17 13.41 -36.93 -9.69
N ALA A 18 13.33 -36.99 -11.02
CA ALA A 18 13.00 -35.82 -11.85
C ALA A 18 11.57 -35.31 -11.59
N GLY A 19 10.60 -36.20 -11.38
CA GLY A 19 9.22 -35.83 -11.03
C GLY A 19 9.13 -35.14 -9.67
N ALA A 20 9.86 -35.64 -8.67
CA ALA A 20 9.92 -35.04 -7.34
C ALA A 20 10.57 -33.64 -7.35
N PHE A 21 11.67 -33.46 -8.10
CA PHE A 21 12.34 -32.16 -8.21
C PHE A 21 11.60 -31.16 -9.11
N GLY A 22 10.95 -31.61 -10.20
CA GLY A 22 10.19 -30.78 -11.12
C GLY A 22 8.90 -30.20 -10.51
N LEU A 23 8.22 -30.97 -9.65
CA LEU A 23 7.03 -30.51 -8.92
C LEU A 23 7.38 -29.63 -7.72
N GLY A 24 8.55 -29.83 -7.08
CA GLY A 24 8.99 -29.00 -5.96
C GLY A 24 9.33 -27.56 -6.36
N LYS A 25 10.06 -27.37 -7.46
CA LYS A 25 10.52 -26.04 -7.92
C LYS A 25 9.37 -25.16 -8.41
N SER A 26 8.38 -25.77 -9.08
CA SER A 26 7.20 -25.06 -9.59
C SER A 26 6.29 -24.52 -8.47
N ARG A 27 6.24 -25.16 -7.31
CA ARG A 27 5.52 -24.64 -6.12
C ARG A 27 6.29 -23.51 -5.41
N GLY A 28 7.62 -23.60 -5.31
CA GLY A 28 8.44 -22.59 -4.64
C GLY A 28 8.41 -21.21 -5.31
N THR A 29 8.58 -21.17 -6.64
CA THR A 29 8.56 -19.92 -7.41
C THR A 29 7.17 -19.26 -7.38
N ARG A 30 6.10 -20.05 -7.50
CA ARG A 30 4.72 -19.54 -7.52
C ARG A 30 4.27 -18.93 -6.19
N ILE A 31 4.75 -19.46 -5.06
CA ILE A 31 4.45 -18.92 -3.72
C ILE A 31 5.27 -17.65 -3.45
N ALA A 32 6.50 -17.57 -3.95
CA ALA A 32 7.33 -16.38 -3.81
C ALA A 32 6.80 -15.19 -4.65
N GLU A 33 6.39 -15.44 -5.89
CA GLU A 33 5.80 -14.42 -6.76
C GLU A 33 4.47 -13.90 -6.21
N THR A 34 3.59 -14.81 -5.76
CA THR A 34 2.30 -14.40 -5.19
C THR A 34 2.42 -13.63 -3.88
N LYS A 35 3.42 -13.93 -3.04
CA LYS A 35 3.70 -13.14 -1.82
C LYS A 35 4.26 -11.75 -2.14
N ALA A 36 5.14 -11.64 -3.14
CA ALA A 36 5.69 -10.35 -3.55
C ALA A 36 4.62 -9.43 -4.13
N ASP A 37 3.70 -9.96 -4.94
CA ASP A 37 2.59 -9.19 -5.49
C ASP A 37 1.55 -8.82 -4.43
N GLN A 38 1.29 -9.69 -3.45
CA GLN A 38 0.46 -9.35 -2.29
C GLN A 38 1.06 -8.19 -1.48
N GLN A 39 2.34 -8.28 -1.13
CA GLN A 39 3.02 -7.21 -0.36
C GLN A 39 2.97 -5.87 -1.09
N ARG A 40 3.25 -5.85 -2.40
CA ARG A 40 3.15 -4.62 -3.20
C ARG A 40 1.73 -4.05 -3.27
N THR A 41 0.72 -4.92 -3.22
CA THR A 41 -0.69 -4.50 -3.25
C THR A 41 -1.11 -3.92 -1.89
N GLU A 42 -0.69 -4.55 -0.79
CA GLU A 42 -0.92 -4.06 0.57
C GLU A 42 -0.21 -2.73 0.82
N GLU A 43 1.05 -2.58 0.40
CA GLU A 43 1.80 -1.32 0.48
C GLU A 43 1.13 -0.20 -0.32
N ARG A 44 0.65 -0.51 -1.54
CA ARG A 44 -0.10 0.45 -2.36
C ARG A 44 -1.43 0.85 -1.72
N ALA A 45 -2.14 -0.09 -1.10
CA ALA A 45 -3.38 0.20 -0.40
C ALA A 45 -3.15 1.15 0.78
N ALA A 46 -2.12 0.89 1.59
CA ALA A 46 -1.74 1.76 2.71
C ALA A 46 -1.32 3.16 2.23
N ALA A 47 -0.56 3.25 1.13
CA ALA A 47 -0.17 4.53 0.54
C ALA A 47 -1.38 5.32 0.01
N ILE A 48 -2.33 4.65 -0.64
CA ILE A 48 -3.58 5.26 -1.12
C ILE A 48 -4.43 5.75 0.06
N GLU A 49 -4.54 4.97 1.14
CA GLU A 49 -5.27 5.37 2.35
C GLU A 49 -4.62 6.59 3.02
N ALA A 50 -3.29 6.62 3.13
CA ALA A 50 -2.56 7.74 3.68
C ALA A 50 -2.74 9.02 2.84
N VAL A 51 -2.68 8.91 1.52
CA VAL A 51 -2.93 10.03 0.60
C VAL A 51 -4.39 10.51 0.70
N ALA A 52 -5.35 9.59 0.79
CA ALA A 52 -6.75 9.92 0.95
C ALA A 52 -7.02 10.65 2.28
N LYS A 53 -6.51 10.15 3.41
CA LYS A 53 -6.63 10.82 4.72
C LYS A 53 -6.00 12.21 4.70
N ARG A 54 -4.79 12.35 4.13
CA ARG A 54 -4.10 13.64 4.01
C ARG A 54 -4.90 14.65 3.17
N ARG A 55 -5.54 14.21 2.09
CA ARG A 55 -6.41 15.07 1.27
C ARG A 55 -7.66 15.51 2.02
N VAL A 56 -8.29 14.60 2.78
CA VAL A 56 -9.48 14.93 3.59
C VAL A 56 -9.13 15.94 4.69
N GLU A 57 -8.02 15.76 5.39
CA GLU A 57 -7.56 16.71 6.41
C GLU A 57 -7.25 18.08 5.82
N THR A 58 -6.59 18.12 4.66
CA THR A 58 -6.29 19.39 3.97
C THR A 58 -7.57 20.12 3.55
N ILE A 59 -8.56 19.40 3.02
CA ILE A 59 -9.85 19.97 2.63
C ILE A 59 -10.63 20.46 3.86
N LYS A 60 -10.58 19.71 4.97
CA LYS A 60 -11.24 20.10 6.22
C LYS A 60 -10.61 21.36 6.81
N GLY A 61 -9.29 21.43 6.88
CA GLY A 61 -8.57 22.62 7.37
C GLY A 61 -8.83 23.85 6.51
N ALA A 62 -8.80 23.70 5.18
CA ALA A 62 -9.14 24.80 4.27
C ALA A 62 -10.60 25.27 4.44
N ARG A 63 -11.53 24.34 4.63
CA ARG A 63 -12.95 24.67 4.87
C ARG A 63 -13.17 25.37 6.21
N ASP A 64 -12.48 24.93 7.25
CA ASP A 64 -12.58 25.51 8.60
C ASP A 64 -12.06 26.96 8.63
N VAL A 65 -10.92 27.20 7.98
CA VAL A 65 -10.36 28.55 7.77
C VAL A 65 -11.34 29.41 6.97
N GLN A 66 -11.88 28.89 5.86
CA GLN A 66 -12.83 29.64 5.04
C GLN A 66 -14.13 29.94 5.79
N GLN A 67 -14.61 28.99 6.61
CA GLN A 67 -15.81 29.17 7.42
C GLN A 67 -15.59 30.19 8.53
N THR A 68 -14.42 30.21 9.16
CA THR A 68 -14.04 31.22 10.14
C THR A 68 -14.03 32.61 9.51
N VAL A 69 -13.39 32.77 8.36
CA VAL A 69 -13.36 34.04 7.63
C VAL A 69 -14.75 34.48 7.19
N ASN A 70 -15.59 33.56 6.69
CA ASN A 70 -16.95 33.89 6.26
C ASN A 70 -17.90 34.19 7.41
N HIS A 71 -17.60 33.73 8.64
CA HIS A 71 -18.42 33.99 9.81
C HIS A 71 -18.02 35.26 10.56
N LEU A 72 -16.80 35.79 10.35
CA LEU A 72 -16.46 37.11 10.89
C LEU A 72 -17.39 38.16 10.29
N SER A 73 -18.14 38.84 11.16
CA SER A 73 -18.94 40.00 10.77
C SER A 73 -18.00 41.17 10.44
N ASP A 74 -18.39 42.02 9.49
CA ASP A 74 -17.62 43.24 9.17
C ASP A 74 -17.36 44.09 10.44
N ASP A 75 -18.33 44.15 11.36
CA ASP A 75 -18.18 44.83 12.65
C ASP A 75 -17.12 44.18 13.57
N ASP A 76 -16.97 42.86 13.53
CA ASP A 76 -15.95 42.14 14.32
C ASP A 76 -14.55 42.37 13.74
N VAL A 77 -14.43 42.38 12.40
CA VAL A 77 -13.19 42.72 11.68
C VAL A 77 -12.77 44.16 11.99
N ASP A 78 -13.71 45.10 11.94
CA ASP A 78 -13.45 46.52 12.19
C ASP A 78 -13.07 46.77 13.67
N HIS A 79 -13.69 46.02 14.60
CA HIS A 79 -13.32 46.03 16.02
C HIS A 79 -11.90 45.51 16.26
N GLU A 80 -11.55 44.36 15.68
CA GLU A 80 -10.23 43.73 15.85
C GLU A 80 -9.12 44.58 15.23
N LEU A 81 -9.35 45.16 14.03
CA LEU A 81 -8.44 46.13 13.40
C LEU A 81 -8.24 47.36 14.28
N ARG A 82 -9.29 47.88 14.90
CA ARG A 82 -9.22 49.08 15.75
C ARG A 82 -8.50 48.82 17.07
N GLU A 83 -8.66 47.66 17.70
CA GLU A 83 -7.89 47.28 18.89
C GLU A 83 -6.41 47.00 18.57
N SER A 84 -6.12 46.32 17.47
CA SER A 84 -4.75 45.90 17.14
C SER A 84 -3.90 47.02 16.52
N TYR A 85 -4.51 47.94 15.76
CA TYR A 85 -3.83 49.08 15.12
C TYR A 85 -4.00 50.42 15.87
N THR A 86 -4.49 50.41 17.11
CA THR A 86 -4.40 51.63 17.94
C THR A 86 -2.96 51.81 18.42
N ARG A 87 -2.41 53.00 18.15
CA ARG A 87 -1.09 53.39 18.65
C ARG A 87 -1.18 53.44 20.19
N LYS A 88 -0.60 52.45 20.89
CA LYS A 88 -0.58 52.44 22.36
C LYS A 88 0.08 53.74 22.84
N ALA A 89 -0.64 54.48 23.68
CA ALA A 89 -0.15 55.67 24.36
C ALA A 89 0.92 55.30 25.39
#